data_AF-A0A3B9NYQ9-F1
#
_entry.id   AF-A0A3B9NYQ9-F1
#
_cell.length_a   1.000
_cell.length_b   1.000
_cell.length_c   1.000
_cell.angle_alpha   90.00
_cell.angle_beta   90.00
_cell.angle_gamma   90.00
#
_symmetry.space_group_name_H-M   'P 1'
#
loop_
_entity.id
_entity.type
_entity.pdbx_description
1 polymer ?
#
loop_
_entity_poly.entity_id
_entity_poly.type
_entity_poly.pdbx_seq_one_letter_code
_entity_poly.pdbx_strand_id
1 'polypeptide(L)'
;MSRLVQYEQYDMMLSLRNGISQAVATGSEAEAHAAVGRLQGYLIGLHTAGEIEKGDVAVLEADMMSGIAFLYNARKAGHAH
;
A
#
# COMPACT_ATOMS: atom_id res chain seq x y z
N MET A 1 15.23 3.19 -16.94
CA MET A 1 15.36 3.48 -15.49
C MET A 1 16.73 3.11 -14.99
N SER A 2 17.36 3.96 -14.17
CA SER A 2 18.59 3.58 -13.47
C SER A 2 18.24 2.63 -12.32
N ARG A 3 19.19 1.79 -11.90
CA ARG A 3 18.99 0.88 -10.74
C ARG A 3 18.67 1.64 -9.45
N LEU A 4 19.18 2.87 -9.28
CA LEU A 4 18.94 3.69 -8.10
C LEU A 4 17.46 4.09 -7.97
N VAL A 5 16.81 4.44 -9.10
CA VAL A 5 15.37 4.78 -9.13
C VAL A 5 14.51 3.59 -8.69
N GLN A 6 14.90 2.36 -9.05
CA GLN A 6 14.18 1.14 -8.62
C GLN A 6 14.30 0.85 -7.13
N TYR A 7 15.45 1.19 -6.51
CA TYR A 7 15.63 1.03 -5.06
C TYR A 7 14.78 2.03 -4.26
N GLU A 8 14.75 3.29 -4.67
CA GLU A 8 13.94 4.31 -4.00
C GLU A 8 12.44 4.00 -4.10
N GLN A 9 11.99 3.49 -5.25
CA GLN A 9 10.61 3.04 -5.42
C GLN A 9 10.26 1.87 -4.51
N TYR A 10 11.16 0.90 -4.39
CA TYR A 10 10.98 -0.24 -3.50
C TYR A 10 10.88 0.19 -2.03
N ASP A 11 11.77 1.06 -1.57
CA ASP A 11 11.77 1.54 -0.18
C ASP A 11 10.52 2.35 0.13
N MET A 12 10.05 3.17 -0.82
CA MET A 12 8.80 3.90 -0.69
C MET A 12 7.61 2.94 -0.60
N MET A 13 7.58 1.91 -1.44
CA MET A 13 6.53 0.91 -1.43
C MET A 13 6.48 0.14 -0.11
N LEU A 14 7.64 -0.24 0.42
CA LEU A 14 7.76 -0.90 1.71
C LEU A 14 7.27 0.00 2.85
N SER A 15 7.66 1.28 2.84
CA SER A 15 7.21 2.27 3.82
C SER A 15 5.69 2.46 3.82
N LEU A 16 5.09 2.58 2.63
CA LEU A 16 3.64 2.69 2.47
C LEU A 16 2.92 1.46 3.01
N ARG A 17 3.37 0.25 2.65
CA ARG A 17 2.82 -1.01 3.16
C ARG A 17 2.90 -1.10 4.69
N ASN A 18 4.03 -0.71 5.27
CA ASN A 18 4.22 -0.73 6.72
C ASN A 18 3.29 0.27 7.43
N GLY A 19 3.15 1.48 6.88
CA GLY A 19 2.25 2.49 7.41
C GLY A 19 0.79 2.03 7.39
N ILE A 20 0.36 1.35 6.32
CA ILE A 20 -0.97 0.75 6.26
C ILE A 20 -1.13 -0.36 7.30
N SER A 21 -0.13 -1.25 7.41
CA SER A 21 -0.17 -2.36 8.37
C SER A 21 -0.28 -1.87 9.81
N GLN A 22 0.46 -0.80 10.14
CA GLN A 22 0.41 -0.16 11.44
C GLN A 22 -0.96 0.47 11.71
N ALA A 23 -1.53 1.19 10.74
CA ALA A 23 -2.85 1.80 10.89
C ALA A 23 -3.98 0.76 11.07
N VAL A 24 -3.89 -0.38 10.38
CA VAL A 24 -4.82 -1.49 10.59
C VAL A 24 -4.65 -2.10 11.99
N ALA A 25 -3.40 -2.23 12.46
CA ALA A 25 -3.09 -2.78 13.78
C ALA A 25 -3.55 -1.88 14.94
N THR A 26 -3.39 -0.54 14.81
CA THR A 26 -3.91 0.43 15.79
C THR A 26 -5.44 0.50 15.77
N GLY A 27 -6.04 0.03 14.68
CA GLY A 27 -7.48 -0.04 14.51
C GLY A 27 -8.16 1.27 14.14
N SER A 28 -7.36 2.26 13.74
CA SER A 28 -7.85 3.55 13.25
C SER A 28 -8.23 3.43 11.78
N GLU A 29 -9.53 3.36 11.51
CA GLU A 29 -10.05 3.29 10.15
C GLU A 29 -9.66 4.52 9.31
N ALA A 30 -9.70 5.71 9.93
CA ALA A 30 -9.29 6.95 9.27
C ALA A 30 -7.81 6.94 8.86
N GLU A 31 -6.92 6.44 9.72
CA GLU A 31 -5.49 6.30 9.39
C GLU A 31 -5.26 5.27 8.30
N ALA A 32 -6.02 4.16 8.32
CA ALA A 32 -5.91 3.12 7.31
C ALA A 32 -6.36 3.65 5.93
N HIS A 33 -7.50 4.35 5.85
CA HIS A 33 -7.95 4.99 4.62
C HIS A 33 -6.96 6.05 4.11
N ALA A 34 -6.42 6.87 5.01
CA ALA A 34 -5.39 7.86 4.64
C ALA A 34 -4.11 7.20 4.13
N ALA A 35 -3.70 6.07 4.71
CA ALA A 35 -2.53 5.31 4.28
C ALA A 35 -2.76 4.65 2.91
N VAL A 36 -3.95 4.13 2.65
CA VAL A 36 -4.37 3.64 1.31
C VAL A 36 -4.36 4.78 0.29
N GLY A 37 -4.89 5.95 0.63
CA GLY A 37 -4.88 7.11 -0.26
C GLY A 37 -3.45 7.54 -0.64
N ARG A 38 -2.49 7.49 0.30
CA ARG A 38 -1.07 7.76 0.00
C ARG A 38 -0.48 6.75 -0.99
N LEU A 39 -0.82 5.46 -0.83
CA LEU A 39 -0.40 4.41 -1.75
C LEU A 39 -0.94 4.65 -3.17
N GLN A 40 -2.25 4.89 -3.29
CA GLN A 40 -2.89 5.16 -4.59
C GLN A 40 -2.30 6.39 -5.25
N GLY A 41 -2.12 7.49 -4.50
CA GLY A 41 -1.48 8.71 -4.99
C GLY A 41 -0.05 8.47 -5.47
N TYR A 42 0.72 7.64 -4.77
CA TYR A 42 2.07 7.28 -5.19
C TYR A 42 2.09 6.50 -6.50
N LEU A 43 1.25 5.47 -6.64
CA LEU A 43 1.16 4.66 -7.87
C LEU A 43 0.68 5.49 -9.07
N ILE A 44 -0.29 6.39 -8.88
CA ILE A 44 -0.72 7.34 -9.90
C ILE A 44 0.42 8.28 -10.28
N GLY A 45 1.21 8.74 -9.30
CA GLY A 45 2.39 9.57 -9.52
C GLY A 45 3.43 8.87 -10.40
N LEU A 46 3.78 7.62 -10.08
CA LEU A 46 4.69 6.80 -10.88
C LEU A 46 4.18 6.62 -12.32
N HIS A 47 2.89 6.32 -12.47
CA HIS A 47 2.30 6.16 -13.80
C HIS A 47 2.35 7.47 -14.61
N THR A 48 2.01 8.59 -13.98
CA THR A 48 2.01 9.91 -14.63
C THR A 48 3.42 10.34 -15.04
N ALA A 49 4.44 9.93 -14.28
CA ALA A 49 5.85 10.11 -14.61
C ALA A 49 6.36 9.15 -15.71
N GLY A 50 5.53 8.20 -16.17
CA GLY A 50 5.93 7.18 -17.14
C GLY A 50 6.83 6.11 -16.55
N GLU A 51 6.81 5.94 -15.22
CA GLU A 51 7.67 5.00 -14.50
C GLU A 51 7.11 3.58 -14.44
N ILE A 52 5.77 3.45 -14.47
CA ILE A 52 5.06 2.18 -14.51
C ILE A 52 3.89 2.25 -15.49
N GLU A 53 3.50 1.10 -16.05
CA GLU A 53 2.35 1.03 -16.94
C GLU A 53 1.03 1.12 -16.15
N LYS A 54 -0.04 1.54 -16.83
CA LYS A 54 -1.38 1.55 -16.23
C LYS A 54 -1.82 0.17 -15.76
N GLY A 55 -1.38 -0.90 -16.44
CA GLY A 55 -1.63 -2.28 -16.03
C GLY A 55 -0.96 -2.60 -14.68
N ASP A 56 0.27 -2.14 -14.48
CA ASP A 56 1.02 -2.34 -13.24
C ASP A 56 0.36 -1.63 -12.05
N VAL A 57 -0.18 -0.42 -12.26
CA VAL A 57 -0.95 0.30 -11.23
C VAL A 57 -2.07 -0.58 -10.69
N ALA A 58 -2.89 -1.16 -11.57
CA ALA A 58 -4.04 -1.96 -11.17
C ALA A 58 -3.61 -3.24 -10.43
N VAL A 59 -2.53 -3.88 -10.87
CA VAL A 59 -1.99 -5.10 -10.22
C VAL A 59 -1.46 -4.75 -8.82
N LEU A 60 -0.68 -3.69 -8.69
CA LEU A 60 -0.11 -3.25 -7.41
C LEU A 60 -1.17 -2.80 -6.42
N GLU A 61 -2.19 -2.07 -6.88
CA GLU A 61 -3.34 -1.71 -6.04
C GLU A 61 -4.09 -2.95 -5.56
N ALA A 62 -4.38 -3.91 -6.45
CA ALA A 62 -5.09 -5.13 -6.09
C ALA A 62 -4.32 -6.01 -5.08
N ASP A 63 -3.00 -6.16 -5.27
CA ASP A 63 -2.14 -6.91 -4.34
C ASP A 63 -2.15 -6.28 -2.95
N MET A 64 -1.99 -4.95 -2.88
CA MET A 64 -2.02 -4.23 -1.61
C MET A 64 -3.39 -4.28 -0.91
N MET A 65 -4.49 -4.11 -1.66
CA MET A 65 -5.84 -4.22 -1.10
C MET A 65 -6.13 -5.63 -0.56
N SER A 66 -5.63 -6.67 -1.23
CA SER A 66 -5.73 -8.04 -0.75
C SER A 66 -4.99 -8.24 0.58
N GLY A 67 -3.78 -7.69 0.70
CA GLY A 67 -3.02 -7.71 1.95
C GLY A 67 -3.72 -6.96 3.09
N ILE A 68 -4.33 -5.82 2.80
CA ILE A 68 -5.09 -5.03 3.77
C ILE A 68 -6.31 -5.81 4.28
N ALA A 69 -7.08 -6.41 3.37
CA ALA A 69 -8.23 -7.23 3.74
C ALA A 69 -7.82 -8.40 4.66
N PHE A 70 -6.69 -9.04 4.36
CA PHE A 70 -6.12 -10.07 5.24
C PHE A 70 -5.83 -9.52 6.65
N LEU A 71 -5.18 -8.35 6.77
CA LEU A 71 -4.85 -7.74 8.05
C LEU A 71 -6.10 -7.37 8.87
N TYR A 72 -7.13 -6.82 8.23
CA TYR A 72 -8.40 -6.53 8.90
C TYR A 72 -9.07 -7.80 9.43
N ASN A 73 -9.10 -8.86 8.63
CA ASN A 73 -9.66 -10.15 9.02
C ASN A 73 -8.87 -10.79 10.17
N ALA A 74 -7.54 -10.76 10.11
CA ALA A 74 -6.66 -11.28 11.15
C ALA A 74 -6.86 -10.53 12.48
N ARG A 75 -6.95 -9.19 12.45
CA ARG A 75 -7.25 -8.38 13.63
C ARG A 75 -8.62 -8.73 14.22
N LYS A 76 -9.66 -8.83 13.38
CA LYS A 76 -11.01 -9.19 13.84
C LYS A 76 -11.04 -10.56 14.52
N ALA A 77 -10.33 -11.55 13.96
CA ALA A 77 -10.21 -12.87 14.56
C ALA A 77 -9.47 -12.84 15.91
N GLY A 78 -8.43 -12.02 16.03
CA GLY A 78 -7.68 -11.84 17.29
C GLY A 78 -8.49 -11.18 18.42
N HIS A 79 -9.53 -10.41 18.10
CA HIS A 79 -10.44 -9.80 19.09
C HIS A 79 -11.66 -10.67 19.44
N ALA A 80 -11.84 -11.84 18.80
CA ALA A 80 -12.96 -12.74 19.04
C ALA A 80 -12.70 -13.76 20.17
N HIS A 81 -11.53 -13.69 20.80
CA HIS A 81 -11.08 -14.52 21.94
C HIS A 81 -10.87 -13.65 23.18
#